data_AF-A0AAJ1P4G7-F1
#
_entry.id   AF-A0AAJ1P4G7-F1
#
_cell.length_a   1.000
_cell.length_b   1.000
_cell.length_c   1.000
_cell.angle_alpha   90.00
_cell.angle_beta   90.00
_cell.angle_gamma   90.00
#
_symmetry.space_group_name_H-M   'P 1'
#
loop_
_entity.id
_entity.type
_entity.pdbx_description
1 polymer ?
#
loop_
_entity_poly.entity_id
_entity_poly.type
_entity_poly.pdbx_seq_one_letter_code
_entity_poly.pdbx_strand_id
1 'polypeptide(L)' 'MAIPSISVYKTPMESELLKNKVNRTPYLKRVVLLIYDMQEYFLDAYSDKKLLKVELISNS' A
#
# COMPACT_ATOMS: atom_id res chain seq x y z
N MET A 1 -9.02 -22.18 3.53
CA MET A 1 -9.60 -20.95 4.10
C MET A 1 -9.59 -19.88 3.03
N ALA A 2 -10.61 -19.05 2.91
CA ALA A 2 -10.71 -18.00 1.89
C ALA A 2 -10.21 -16.65 2.44
N ILE A 3 -9.76 -15.76 1.54
CA ILE A 3 -9.43 -14.38 1.89
C ILE A 3 -10.75 -13.66 2.25
N PRO A 4 -10.86 -13.01 3.42
CA PRO A 4 -12.05 -12.26 3.77
C PRO A 4 -12.17 -10.97 2.95
N SER A 5 -13.40 -10.48 2.77
CA SER A 5 -13.61 -9.17 2.14
C SER A 5 -13.02 -8.06 3.03
N ILE A 6 -12.28 -7.15 2.41
CA ILE A 6 -11.61 -6.04 3.05
C ILE A 6 -12.50 -4.79 2.92
N SER A 7 -12.90 -4.24 4.06
CA SER A 7 -13.64 -2.97 4.12
C SER A 7 -12.76 -1.78 3.73
N VAL A 8 -13.39 -0.73 3.21
CA VAL A 8 -12.71 0.51 2.84
C VAL A 8 -12.15 1.20 4.09
N TYR A 9 -10.91 1.66 4.01
CA TYR A 9 -10.24 2.51 5.00
C TYR A 9 -9.42 3.58 4.26
N LYS A 10 -9.04 4.65 4.97
CA LYS A 10 -8.23 5.73 4.40
C LYS A 10 -6.74 5.42 4.54
N THR A 11 -5.95 5.77 3.53
CA THR A 11 -4.48 5.72 3.65
C THR A 11 -4.03 6.69 4.73
N PRO A 12 -3.14 6.30 5.66
CA PRO A 12 -2.65 7.20 6.69
C PRO A 12 -1.90 8.38 6.08
N MET A 13 -2.04 9.55 6.71
CA MET A 13 -1.30 10.74 6.33
C MET A 13 0.13 10.70 6.90
N GLU A 14 1.05 11.47 6.33
CA GLU A 14 2.44 11.54 6.81
C GLU A 14 2.54 11.90 8.29
N SER A 15 1.65 12.79 8.77
CA SER A 15 1.56 13.18 10.19
C SER A 15 1.13 12.07 11.14
N GLU A 16 0.53 10.99 10.62
CA GLU A 16 0.05 9.84 11.39
C GLU A 16 1.10 8.72 11.45
N LEU A 17 2.20 8.83 10.68
CA LEU A 17 3.26 7.84 10.66
C LEU A 17 4.11 7.88 11.95
N LEU A 18 4.45 6.70 12.45
CA LEU A 18 5.33 6.56 13.60
C LEU A 18 6.76 6.97 13.24
N LYS A 19 7.47 7.57 14.21
CA LYS A 19 8.88 7.93 14.04
C LYS A 19 9.75 6.69 13.88
N ASN A 20 10.50 6.62 12.79
CA ASN A 20 11.46 5.56 12.53
C ASN A 20 12.57 5.53 13.60
N LYS A 21 12.93 4.32 14.03
CA LYS A 21 14.05 4.10 14.99
C LYS A 21 15.43 4.18 14.34
N VAL A 22 15.50 4.06 13.02
CA VAL A 22 16.73 4.08 12.23
C VAL A 22 16.62 5.09 11.10
N ASN A 23 17.71 5.78 10.80
CA ASN A 23 17.76 6.81 9.76
C ASN A 23 18.32 6.27 8.43
N ARG A 24 17.85 5.09 8.00
CA ARG A 24 18.30 4.50 6.72
C ARG A 24 17.74 5.33 5.57
N THR A 25 18.63 5.73 4.65
CA THR A 25 18.25 6.40 3.41
C THR A 25 18.47 5.42 2.24
N PRO A 26 17.50 5.23 1.34
CA PRO A 26 17.67 4.34 0.20
C PRO A 26 18.74 4.90 -0.74
N TYR A 27 19.73 4.07 -1.09
CA TYR A 27 20.77 4.44 -2.04
C TYR A 27 20.45 3.84 -3.41
N LEU A 28 20.34 4.68 -4.45
CA LEU A 28 19.86 4.29 -5.77
C LEU A 28 20.59 3.09 -6.38
N LYS A 29 21.92 2.96 -6.16
CA LYS A 29 22.70 1.82 -6.69
C LYS A 29 22.56 0.52 -5.89
N ARG A 30 21.81 0.54 -4.78
CA ARG A 30 21.66 -0.59 -3.84
C ARG A 30 20.20 -0.85 -3.46
N VAL A 31 19.25 -0.17 -4.10
CA VAL A 31 17.81 -0.34 -3.84
C VAL A 31 17.16 -1.13 -4.97
N VAL A 32 16.15 -1.92 -4.62
CA VAL A 32 15.27 -2.60 -5.56
C VAL A 32 13.84 -2.26 -5.15
N LEU A 33 12.99 -1.97 -6.14
CA LEU A 33 11.55 -1.82 -5.93
C LEU A 33 10.90 -3.21 -6.03
N LEU A 34 10.31 -3.68 -4.93
CA LEU A 34 9.55 -4.92 -4.90
C LEU A 34 8.06 -4.59 -5.00
N ILE A 35 7.44 -4.98 -6.11
CA ILE A 35 5.98 -4.97 -6.26
C ILE A 35 5.47 -6.31 -5.75
N TYR A 36 5.01 -6.33 -4.51
CA TYR A 36 4.67 -7.55 -3.79
C TYR A 36 3.19 -7.93 -3.99
N ASP A 37 2.93 -9.10 -4.58
CA ASP A 37 1.61 -9.74 -4.69
C ASP A 37 0.46 -8.84 -5.22
N MET A 38 0.77 -7.90 -6.12
CA MET A 38 -0.22 -7.02 -6.77
C MET A 38 -0.99 -7.71 -7.91
N GLN A 39 -1.28 -9.00 -7.77
CA GLN A 39 -2.07 -9.78 -8.72
C GLN A 39 -3.56 -9.59 -8.43
N GLU A 40 -4.42 -9.64 -9.45
CA GLU A 40 -5.88 -9.41 -9.28
C GLU A 40 -6.51 -10.33 -8.22
N TYR A 41 -6.04 -11.57 -8.09
CA TYR A 41 -6.48 -12.49 -7.04
C TYR A 41 -6.44 -11.90 -5.61
N PHE A 42 -5.42 -11.09 -5.29
CA PHE A 42 -5.32 -10.42 -3.99
C PHE A 42 -6.07 -9.09 -3.96
N LEU A 43 -6.20 -8.43 -5.11
CA LEU A 43 -6.87 -7.15 -5.23
C LEU A 43 -8.40 -7.28 -5.17
N ASP A 44 -8.95 -8.40 -5.65
CA ASP A 44 -10.39 -8.71 -5.63
C ASP A 44 -10.96 -8.85 -4.20
N ALA A 45 -10.11 -9.04 -3.19
CA ALA A 45 -10.53 -9.05 -1.80
C ALA A 45 -11.01 -7.67 -1.30
N TYR A 46 -10.57 -6.59 -1.96
CA TYR A 46 -11.04 -5.23 -1.69
C TYR A 46 -12.35 -4.99 -2.40
N SER A 47 -13.36 -4.44 -1.71
CA SER A 47 -14.69 -4.23 -2.30
C SER A 47 -14.63 -3.45 -3.62
N ASP A 48 -15.22 -4.03 -4.69
CA ASP A 48 -15.25 -3.59 -6.11
C ASP A 48 -15.56 -2.11 -6.37
N LYS A 49 -16.05 -1.38 -5.36
CA LYS A 49 -16.67 -0.06 -5.55
C LYS A 49 -15.93 1.14 -4.99
N LYS A 50 -14.77 1.04 -4.32
CA LYS A 50 -14.08 2.28 -3.90
C LYS A 50 -12.59 2.18 -3.56
N LEU A 51 -11.82 2.84 -4.44
CA LEU A 51 -10.83 3.88 -4.16
C LEU A 51 -9.46 3.55 -3.54
N LEU A 52 -9.05 2.30 -3.28
CA LEU A 52 -7.60 2.11 -3.00
C LEU A 52 -6.73 2.36 -4.25
N LYS A 53 -7.11 1.77 -5.40
CA LYS A 53 -6.41 1.95 -6.68
C LYS A 53 -6.37 3.42 -7.14
N VAL A 54 -7.43 4.20 -6.89
CA VAL A 54 -7.53 5.61 -7.34
C VAL A 54 -6.86 6.57 -6.36
N GLU A 55 -7.01 6.36 -5.05
CA GLU A 55 -6.38 7.21 -4.03
C GLU A 55 -4.85 7.14 -4.10
N LEU A 56 -4.30 5.96 -4.38
CA LEU A 56 -2.86 5.77 -4.57
C LEU A 56 -2.31 6.52 -5.80
N ILE A 57 -3.09 6.63 -6.88
CA ILE A 57 -2.69 7.39 -8.09
C ILE A 57 -2.79 8.90 -7.87
N SER A 58 -3.74 9.37 -7.04
CA SER A 58 -3.87 10.80 -6.74
C SER A 58 -2.79 11.34 -5.80
N ASN A 59 -2.11 10.48 -5.05
CA ASN A 59 -1.09 10.84 -4.06
C ASN A 59 0.35 10.56 -4.53
N SER A 60 0.54 10.22 -5.81
CA SER A 60 1.85 9.93 -6.42
C SER A 60 2.45 11.12 -7.17
#